data_AF-A0A1V0Q0Y5-F1
#
_entry.id   AF-A0A1V0Q0Y5-F1
#
_cell.length_a   1.000
_cell.length_b   1.000
_cell.length_c   1.000
_cell.angle_alpha   90.00
_cell.angle_beta   90.00
_cell.angle_gamma   90.00
#
_symmetry.space_group_name_H-M   'P 1'
#
loop_
_entity.id
_entity.type
_entity.pdbx_description
1 polymer ?
#
loop_
_entity_poly.entity_id
_entity_poly.type
_entity_poly.pdbx_seq_one_letter_code
_entity_poly.pdbx_strand_id
1 'polypeptide(L)'
;MTARLIHRFDVALGRYIPEQRLFLRSEDSTRFVRLTPSSIFLIGSGAAVLVAWAMISSALLLMDGIGAGNLREQARRDQALYDTRINALAEERDRRVEEVLAAQERFSLAMAEVSKMQSALLASEERRRELETGIEVVQKTLRRTLAERDQARAAQAQLVAKIEGTEQGDDTAKPRTADMQDMLAFLSSALDTAAMERETVAADAAAAYELAEALAYERKLVEQRNDRIFNTLEEALAISVEPLDKMFRKAGLSTDELIDEVREGYNGIGGPLVPIAVSSKGSAATPTADELRASELLNRLDELNLYRIAAEKLPFAMPLKSAFRYTSPFGMRRHPTTGRYSMHEGADMAAGHGTPIYATADGVVTKAGWVSGYGRMVKIKHEFGLETRYGHLSRLRVKEGQRVSRGDRIGDMGSSGRSTGTHLHYEVRVGDTPVNPTTYIKAARDVF
;
A
#
# COMPACT_ATOMS: atom_id res chain seq x y z
N MET A 1 -49.07 -37.47 -83.34
CA MET A 1 -49.59 -38.03 -82.06
C MET A 1 -49.84 -36.99 -80.96
N THR A 2 -49.26 -35.79 -81.06
CA THR A 2 -49.26 -34.76 -80.00
C THR A 2 -50.61 -34.05 -79.78
N ALA A 3 -51.39 -33.77 -80.83
CA ALA A 3 -52.66 -33.04 -80.69
C ALA A 3 -53.76 -33.78 -79.89
N ARG A 4 -53.84 -35.12 -80.00
CA ARG A 4 -54.81 -35.93 -79.23
C ARG A 4 -54.46 -36.02 -77.74
N LEU A 5 -53.16 -36.04 -77.42
CA LEU A 5 -52.68 -36.06 -76.03
C LEU A 5 -52.93 -34.72 -75.34
N ILE A 6 -52.63 -33.60 -76.01
CA ILE A 6 -52.89 -32.25 -75.49
C ILE A 6 -54.39 -32.05 -75.25
N HIS A 7 -55.24 -32.47 -76.19
CA HIS A 7 -56.70 -32.36 -76.02
C HIS A 7 -57.23 -33.21 -74.85
N ARG A 8 -56.71 -34.43 -74.66
CA ARG A 8 -57.09 -35.26 -73.50
C ARG A 8 -56.62 -34.63 -72.18
N PHE A 9 -55.45 -34.00 -72.19
CA PHE A 9 -54.90 -33.28 -71.05
C PHE A 9 -55.72 -32.02 -70.73
N ASP A 10 -56.11 -31.24 -71.75
CA ASP A 10 -56.95 -30.04 -71.60
C ASP A 10 -58.35 -30.37 -71.06
N VAL A 11 -58.97 -31.47 -71.50
CA VAL A 11 -60.28 -31.90 -70.99
C VAL A 11 -60.19 -32.38 -69.55
N ALA A 12 -59.11 -33.08 -69.18
CA ALA A 12 -58.89 -33.53 -67.80
C ALA A 12 -58.60 -32.34 -66.86
N LEU A 13 -57.79 -31.37 -67.30
CA LEU A 13 -57.47 -30.17 -66.53
C LEU A 13 -58.63 -29.18 -66.46
N GLY A 14 -59.48 -29.13 -67.50
CA GLY A 14 -60.64 -28.26 -67.59
C GLY A 14 -61.66 -28.46 -66.47
N ARG A 15 -61.64 -29.61 -65.78
CA ARG A 15 -62.43 -29.84 -64.56
C ARG A 15 -61.96 -29.01 -63.36
N TYR A 16 -60.69 -28.64 -63.31
CA TYR A 16 -60.09 -27.91 -62.19
C TYR A 16 -59.68 -26.48 -62.55
N ILE A 17 -59.32 -26.23 -63.81
CA ILE A 17 -58.90 -24.92 -64.31
C ILE A 17 -59.76 -24.61 -65.54
N PRO A 18 -60.80 -23.77 -65.42
CA PRO A 18 -61.66 -23.44 -66.55
C PRO A 18 -60.91 -22.60 -67.59
N GLU A 19 -61.33 -22.70 -68.86
CA GLU A 19 -60.83 -21.83 -69.92
C GLU A 19 -61.07 -20.36 -69.59
N GLN A 20 -60.01 -19.55 -69.70
CA GLN A 20 -60.11 -18.11 -69.49
C GLN A 20 -59.79 -17.35 -70.77
N ARG A 21 -60.52 -16.25 -70.99
CA ARG A 21 -60.29 -15.35 -72.12
C ARG A 21 -59.80 -14.03 -71.57
N LEU A 22 -58.55 -13.71 -71.88
CA LEU A 22 -57.97 -12.44 -71.51
C LEU A 22 -58.30 -11.43 -72.61
N PHE A 23 -59.08 -10.41 -72.27
CA PHE A 23 -59.41 -9.32 -73.18
C PHE A 23 -58.42 -8.18 -72.95
N LEU A 24 -57.54 -7.97 -73.92
CA LEU A 24 -56.59 -6.87 -73.93
C LEU A 24 -57.21 -5.73 -74.74
N ARG A 25 -57.58 -4.66 -74.04
CA ARG A 25 -58.18 -3.47 -74.64
C ARG A 25 -57.11 -2.38 -74.77
N SER A 26 -56.86 -1.97 -76.01
CA SER A 26 -56.12 -0.76 -76.35
C SER A 26 -57.10 0.31 -76.86
N GLU A 27 -56.68 1.58 -76.94
CA GLU A 27 -57.55 2.70 -77.33
C GLU A 27 -58.27 2.47 -78.66
N ASP A 28 -57.65 1.77 -79.61
CA ASP A 28 -58.21 1.51 -80.95
C ASP A 28 -58.58 0.05 -81.25
N SER A 29 -58.32 -0.92 -80.36
CA SER A 29 -58.75 -2.31 -80.60
C SER A 29 -58.86 -3.17 -79.34
N THR A 30 -59.79 -4.13 -79.36
CA THR A 30 -59.87 -5.20 -78.36
C THR A 30 -59.43 -6.51 -78.98
N ARG A 31 -58.29 -7.05 -78.55
CA ARG A 31 -57.84 -8.40 -78.91
C ARG A 31 -58.12 -9.32 -77.74
N PHE A 32 -58.65 -10.51 -78.02
CA PHE A 32 -58.79 -11.55 -77.00
C PHE A 32 -57.76 -12.66 -77.24
N VAL A 33 -57.12 -13.09 -76.16
CA VAL A 33 -56.26 -14.28 -76.17
C VAL A 33 -56.99 -15.36 -75.39
N ARG A 34 -57.21 -16.51 -76.02
CA ARG A 34 -57.78 -17.69 -75.35
C ARG A 34 -56.64 -18.42 -74.64
N LEU A 35 -56.73 -18.50 -73.32
CA LEU A 35 -55.81 -19.29 -72.51
C LEU A 35 -56.44 -20.66 -72.31
N THR A 36 -55.86 -21.67 -72.96
CA THR A 36 -56.27 -23.07 -72.75
C THR A 36 -55.85 -23.52 -71.34
N PRO A 37 -56.53 -24.54 -70.77
CA PRO A 37 -56.19 -25.04 -69.44
C PRO A 37 -54.72 -25.48 -69.32
N SER A 38 -54.16 -26.07 -70.38
CA SER A 38 -52.72 -26.38 -70.49
C SER A 38 -51.81 -25.15 -70.43
N SER A 39 -52.14 -24.04 -71.10
CA SER A 39 -51.34 -22.81 -71.04
C SER A 39 -51.35 -22.19 -69.64
N ILE A 40 -52.50 -22.19 -68.97
CA ILE A 40 -52.64 -21.67 -67.59
C ILE A 40 -51.81 -22.52 -66.63
N PHE A 41 -51.86 -23.84 -66.79
CA PHE A 41 -51.07 -24.76 -65.97
C PHE A 41 -49.57 -24.59 -66.18
N LEU A 42 -49.12 -24.39 -67.42
CA LEU A 42 -47.71 -24.21 -67.74
C LEU A 42 -47.18 -22.88 -67.17
N ILE A 43 -47.96 -21.80 -67.29
CA ILE A 43 -47.64 -20.50 -66.67
C ILE A 43 -47.62 -20.61 -65.14
N GLY A 44 -48.62 -21.26 -64.54
CA GLY A 44 -48.69 -21.47 -63.09
C GLY A 44 -47.54 -22.33 -62.54
N SER A 45 -47.20 -23.40 -63.25
CA SER A 45 -46.04 -24.26 -62.96
C SER A 45 -44.74 -23.47 -63.04
N GLY A 46 -44.55 -22.66 -64.10
CA GLY A 46 -43.36 -21.81 -64.25
C GLY A 46 -43.23 -20.78 -63.13
N ALA A 47 -44.33 -20.13 -62.76
CA ALA A 47 -44.37 -19.21 -61.63
C ALA A 47 -44.06 -19.91 -60.30
N ALA A 48 -44.61 -21.10 -60.07
CA ALA A 48 -44.35 -21.89 -58.86
C ALA A 48 -42.87 -22.29 -58.75
N VAL A 49 -42.23 -22.69 -59.86
CA VAL A 49 -40.80 -23.01 -59.90
C VAL A 49 -39.94 -21.77 -59.59
N LEU A 50 -40.28 -20.62 -60.15
CA LEU A 50 -39.56 -19.37 -59.87
C LEU A 50 -39.68 -18.96 -58.39
N VAL A 51 -40.87 -19.07 -57.81
CA VAL A 51 -41.08 -18.76 -56.38
C VAL A 51 -40.33 -19.75 -55.50
N ALA A 52 -40.38 -21.05 -55.82
CA ALA A 52 -39.62 -22.06 -55.09
C ALA A 52 -38.10 -21.80 -55.17
N TRP A 53 -37.60 -21.44 -56.36
CA TRP A 53 -36.20 -21.10 -56.56
C TRP A 53 -35.80 -19.84 -55.78
N ALA A 54 -36.64 -18.79 -55.79
CA ALA A 54 -36.39 -17.56 -55.04
C ALA A 54 -36.39 -17.81 -53.51
N MET A 55 -37.29 -18.67 -53.02
CA MET A 55 -37.30 -19.08 -51.61
C MET A 55 -36.04 -19.85 -51.22
N ILE A 56 -35.62 -20.83 -52.04
CA ILE A 56 -34.41 -21.62 -51.79
C ILE A 56 -33.16 -20.72 -51.81
N SER A 57 -33.06 -19.83 -52.80
CA SER A 57 -31.94 -18.89 -52.93
C SER A 57 -31.87 -17.92 -51.74
N SER A 58 -33.02 -17.37 -51.33
CA SER A 58 -33.10 -16.49 -50.15
C SER A 58 -32.76 -17.24 -48.85
N ALA A 59 -33.20 -18.49 -48.72
CA ALA A 59 -32.89 -19.34 -47.57
C ALA A 59 -31.39 -19.66 -47.49
N LEU A 60 -30.74 -19.96 -48.63
CA LEU A 60 -29.29 -20.19 -48.68
C LEU A 60 -28.51 -18.92 -48.30
N LEU A 61 -28.89 -17.75 -48.84
CA LEU A 61 -28.26 -16.48 -48.49
C LEU A 61 -28.41 -16.13 -47.00
N LEU A 62 -29.60 -16.38 -46.41
CA LEU A 62 -29.82 -16.21 -44.98
C LEU A 62 -29.01 -17.20 -44.14
N MET A 63 -28.88 -18.44 -44.61
CA MET A 63 -28.12 -19.48 -43.91
C MET A 63 -26.61 -19.21 -43.94
N ASP A 64 -26.07 -18.65 -45.03
CA ASP A 64 -24.69 -18.19 -45.11
C ASP A 64 -24.47 -16.89 -44.32
N GLY A 65 -25.43 -15.96 -44.32
CA GLY A 65 -25.36 -14.71 -43.54
C GLY A 65 -25.41 -14.91 -42.02
N ILE A 66 -26.04 -16.00 -41.56
CA ILE A 66 -26.18 -16.38 -40.13
C ILE A 66 -25.23 -17.56 -39.77
N GLY A 67 -24.52 -18.11 -40.76
CA GLY A 67 -23.71 -19.32 -40.64
C GLY A 67 -22.48 -19.17 -39.74
N ALA A 68 -22.16 -20.26 -39.03
CA ALA A 68 -21.19 -20.44 -37.94
C ALA A 68 -19.75 -19.87 -38.09
N GLY A 69 -19.38 -19.30 -39.25
CA GLY A 69 -18.08 -18.66 -39.46
C GLY A 69 -17.92 -17.37 -38.63
N ASN A 70 -18.93 -16.51 -38.63
CA ASN A 70 -18.84 -15.19 -38.01
C ASN A 70 -18.83 -15.27 -36.46
N LEU A 71 -19.59 -16.21 -35.87
CA LEU A 71 -19.61 -16.43 -34.42
C LEU A 71 -18.29 -17.00 -33.89
N ARG A 72 -17.66 -17.93 -34.62
CA ARG A 72 -16.35 -18.47 -34.22
C ARG A 72 -15.24 -17.43 -34.36
N GLU A 73 -15.26 -16.63 -35.42
CA GLU A 73 -14.30 -15.53 -35.58
C GLU A 73 -14.50 -14.41 -34.58
N GLN A 74 -15.76 -14.08 -34.25
CA GLN A 74 -16.08 -13.13 -33.20
C GLN A 74 -15.63 -13.66 -31.83
N ALA A 75 -15.93 -14.92 -31.49
CA ALA A 75 -15.46 -15.54 -30.26
C ALA A 75 -13.92 -15.58 -30.17
N ARG A 76 -13.21 -15.84 -31.27
CA ARG A 76 -11.74 -15.79 -31.31
C ARG A 76 -11.21 -14.37 -31.07
N ARG A 77 -11.84 -13.35 -31.66
CA ARG A 77 -11.46 -11.94 -31.43
C ARG A 77 -11.71 -11.52 -29.99
N ASP A 78 -12.87 -11.88 -29.45
CA ASP A 78 -13.22 -11.59 -28.05
C ASP A 78 -12.27 -12.30 -27.08
N GLN A 79 -11.89 -13.55 -27.39
CA GLN A 79 -10.90 -14.30 -26.62
C GLN A 79 -9.51 -13.64 -26.70
N ALA A 80 -9.05 -13.25 -27.89
CA ALA A 80 -7.76 -12.57 -28.05
C ALA A 80 -7.71 -11.22 -27.29
N LEU A 81 -8.79 -10.44 -27.33
CA LEU A 81 -8.93 -9.21 -26.55
C LEU A 81 -8.91 -9.48 -25.05
N TYR A 82 -9.60 -10.54 -24.61
CA TYR A 82 -9.62 -10.96 -23.22
C TYR A 82 -8.21 -11.38 -22.76
N ASP A 83 -7.51 -12.21 -23.52
CA ASP A 83 -6.16 -12.69 -23.21
C ASP A 83 -5.18 -11.51 -23.12
N THR A 84 -5.27 -10.56 -24.06
CA THR A 84 -4.46 -9.33 -24.04
C THR A 84 -4.71 -8.52 -22.76
N ARG A 85 -5.97 -8.38 -22.35
CA ARG A 85 -6.34 -7.65 -21.12
C ARG A 85 -5.87 -8.35 -19.87
N ILE A 86 -5.92 -9.69 -19.82
CA ILE A 86 -5.41 -10.47 -18.69
C ILE A 86 -3.89 -10.32 -18.58
N ASN A 87 -3.17 -10.38 -19.71
CA ASN A 87 -1.72 -10.19 -19.71
C ASN A 87 -1.33 -8.79 -19.24
N ALA A 88 -2.01 -7.75 -19.72
CA ALA A 88 -1.75 -6.38 -19.26
C ALA A 88 -2.02 -6.19 -17.75
N LEU A 89 -3.09 -6.79 -17.22
CA LEU A 89 -3.39 -6.76 -15.79
C LEU A 89 -2.39 -7.58 -14.96
N ALA A 90 -1.89 -8.69 -15.49
CA ALA A 90 -0.87 -9.50 -14.83
C ALA A 90 0.46 -8.74 -14.75
N GLU A 91 0.86 -8.07 -15.83
CA GLU A 91 2.08 -7.24 -15.87
C GLU A 91 1.97 -6.05 -14.92
N GLU A 92 0.81 -5.37 -14.87
CA GLU A 92 0.58 -4.28 -13.92
C GLU A 92 0.66 -4.77 -12.47
N ARG A 93 0.06 -5.91 -12.15
CA ARG A 93 0.17 -6.54 -10.82
C ARG A 93 1.63 -6.85 -10.48
N ASP A 94 2.37 -7.47 -11.40
CA ASP A 94 3.74 -7.91 -11.14
C ASP A 94 4.65 -6.70 -10.90
N ARG A 95 4.49 -5.62 -11.67
CA ARG A 95 5.18 -4.36 -11.42
C ARG A 95 4.85 -3.78 -10.04
N ARG A 96 3.58 -3.80 -9.63
CA ARG A 96 3.17 -3.32 -8.28
C ARG A 96 3.79 -4.15 -7.16
N VAL A 97 3.82 -5.48 -7.32
CA VAL A 97 4.46 -6.37 -6.33
C VAL A 97 5.96 -6.06 -6.23
N GLU A 98 6.64 -5.87 -7.35
CA GLU A 98 8.06 -5.49 -7.36
C GLU A 98 8.31 -4.12 -6.72
N GLU A 99 7.48 -3.11 -7.02
CA GLU A 99 7.51 -1.79 -6.38
C GLU A 99 7.37 -1.89 -4.85
N VAL A 100 6.41 -2.68 -4.37
CA VAL A 100 6.15 -2.89 -2.93
C VAL A 100 7.30 -3.63 -2.26
N LEU A 101 7.83 -4.69 -2.87
CA LEU A 101 8.97 -5.43 -2.33
C LEU A 101 10.22 -4.55 -2.23
N ALA A 102 10.52 -3.77 -3.28
CA ALA A 102 11.63 -2.83 -3.27
C ALA A 102 11.43 -1.72 -2.22
N ALA A 103 10.21 -1.21 -2.06
CA ALA A 103 9.90 -0.24 -1.00
C ALA A 103 10.09 -0.84 0.40
N GLN A 104 9.64 -2.09 0.62
CA GLN A 104 9.82 -2.79 1.89
C GLN A 104 11.30 -3.04 2.21
N GLU A 105 12.11 -3.43 1.22
CA GLU A 105 13.55 -3.60 1.40
C GLU A 105 14.22 -2.26 1.78
N ARG A 106 13.94 -1.18 1.03
CA ARG A 106 14.45 0.16 1.34
C ARG A 106 14.03 0.61 2.74
N PHE A 107 12.78 0.36 3.13
CA PHE A 107 12.29 0.67 4.46
C PHE A 107 13.03 -0.11 5.54
N SER A 108 13.25 -1.42 5.35
CA SER A 108 13.97 -2.25 6.32
C SER A 108 15.43 -1.81 6.52
N LEU A 109 16.11 -1.44 5.42
CA LEU A 109 17.46 -0.90 5.45
C LEU A 109 17.48 0.45 6.17
N ALA A 110 16.50 1.31 5.90
CA ALA A 110 16.41 2.61 6.54
C ALA A 110 16.09 2.49 8.05
N MET A 111 15.24 1.53 8.45
CA MET A 111 14.98 1.22 9.87
C MET A 111 16.24 0.72 10.59
N ALA A 112 17.03 -0.15 9.96
CA ALA A 112 18.30 -0.60 10.51
C ALA A 112 19.26 0.58 10.71
N GLU A 113 19.33 1.51 9.74
CA GLU A 113 20.16 2.70 9.86
C GLU A 113 19.66 3.66 10.94
N VAL A 114 18.34 3.85 11.08
CA VAL A 114 17.74 4.64 12.18
C VAL A 114 18.08 4.04 13.54
N SER A 115 17.97 2.72 13.70
CA SER A 115 18.33 2.04 14.95
C SER A 115 19.82 2.25 15.30
N LYS A 116 20.69 2.20 14.29
CA LYS A 116 22.12 2.51 14.44
C LYS A 116 22.34 3.98 14.80
N MET A 117 21.61 4.91 14.17
CA MET A 117 21.65 6.34 14.51
C MET A 117 21.17 6.60 15.95
N GLN A 118 20.10 5.93 16.41
CA GLN A 118 19.64 6.03 17.80
C GLN A 118 20.69 5.55 18.78
N SER A 119 21.33 4.41 18.49
CA SER A 119 22.42 3.87 19.32
C SER A 119 23.61 4.83 19.36
N ALA A 120 23.97 5.42 18.20
CA ALA A 120 25.04 6.40 18.10
C ALA A 120 24.69 7.72 18.82
N LEU A 121 23.43 8.16 18.75
CA LEU A 121 22.93 9.35 19.44
C LEU A 121 22.96 9.16 20.95
N LEU A 122 22.50 8.01 21.47
CA LEU A 122 22.57 7.69 22.89
C LEU A 122 24.02 7.69 23.39
N ALA A 123 24.93 7.06 22.64
CA ALA A 123 26.36 7.08 22.95
C ALA A 123 26.99 8.49 22.80
N SER A 124 26.44 9.34 21.94
CA SER A 124 26.86 10.74 21.80
C SER A 124 26.38 11.60 22.96
N GLU A 125 25.14 11.40 23.41
CA GLU A 125 24.57 12.05 24.59
C GLU A 125 25.32 11.67 25.87
N GLU A 126 25.70 10.40 26.01
CA GLU A 126 26.55 9.92 27.10
C GLU A 126 27.93 10.61 27.07
N ARG A 127 28.59 10.65 25.90
CA ARG A 127 29.85 11.38 25.72
C ARG A 127 29.71 12.89 25.97
N ARG A 128 28.59 13.50 25.59
CA ARG A 128 28.32 14.91 25.87
C ARG A 128 28.27 15.15 27.37
N ARG A 129 27.57 14.29 28.14
CA ARG A 129 27.55 14.37 29.61
C ARG A 129 28.93 14.20 30.24
N GLU A 130 29.72 13.27 29.71
CA GLU A 130 31.11 13.09 30.14
C GLU A 130 31.97 14.33 29.86
N LEU A 131 31.84 14.92 28.66
CA LEU A 131 32.54 16.15 28.28
C LEU A 131 32.09 17.36 29.10
N GLU A 132 30.80 17.52 29.38
CA GLU A 132 30.28 18.59 30.25
C GLU A 132 30.91 18.48 31.65
N THR A 133 30.93 17.27 32.21
CA THR A 133 31.56 17.00 33.50
C THR A 133 33.08 17.28 33.43
N GLY A 134 33.74 16.88 32.34
CA GLY A 134 35.15 17.12 32.10
C GLY A 134 35.50 18.62 31.99
N ILE A 135 34.70 19.40 31.26
CA ILE A 135 34.84 20.85 31.12
C ILE A 135 34.67 21.52 32.47
N GLU A 136 33.70 21.11 33.28
CA GLU A 136 33.52 21.65 34.63
C GLU A 136 34.78 21.42 35.50
N VAL A 137 35.36 20.21 35.45
CA VAL A 137 36.60 19.88 36.15
C VAL A 137 37.78 20.70 35.63
N VAL A 138 37.92 20.86 34.30
CA VAL A 138 38.98 21.66 33.68
C VAL A 138 38.84 23.14 34.06
N GLN A 139 37.64 23.71 33.97
CA GLN A 139 37.36 25.10 34.36
C GLN A 139 37.66 25.33 35.84
N LYS A 140 37.29 24.38 36.71
CA LYS A 140 37.62 24.45 38.15
C LYS A 140 39.12 24.39 38.38
N THR A 141 39.83 23.52 37.66
CA THR A 141 41.29 23.40 37.74
C THR A 141 41.97 24.67 37.24
N LEU A 142 41.52 25.24 36.12
CA LEU A 142 42.02 26.49 35.56
C LEU A 142 41.81 27.68 36.52
N ARG A 143 40.62 27.78 37.14
CA ARG A 143 40.38 28.83 38.16
C ARG A 143 41.32 28.69 39.34
N ARG A 144 41.60 27.45 39.78
CA ARG A 144 42.55 27.17 40.86
C ARG A 144 43.97 27.57 40.47
N THR A 145 44.46 27.14 39.31
CA THR A 145 45.83 27.46 38.86
C THR A 145 46.02 28.94 38.59
N LEU A 146 45.01 29.65 38.07
CA LEU A 146 45.05 31.11 37.93
C LEU A 146 45.16 31.80 39.30
N ALA A 147 44.42 31.34 40.31
CA ALA A 147 44.50 31.89 41.66
C ALA A 147 45.87 31.62 42.32
N GLU A 148 46.42 30.42 42.16
CA GLU A 148 47.77 30.06 42.62
C GLU A 148 48.85 30.94 41.95
N ARG A 149 48.75 31.15 40.63
CA ARG A 149 49.63 32.07 39.87
C ARG A 149 49.54 33.51 40.39
N ASP A 150 48.34 34.01 40.60
CA ASP A 150 48.13 35.39 41.05
C ASP A 150 48.65 35.59 42.48
N GLN A 151 48.51 34.59 43.36
CA GLN A 151 49.17 34.58 44.67
C GLN A 151 50.70 34.58 44.57
N ALA A 152 51.27 33.74 43.70
CA ALA A 152 52.72 33.70 43.50
C ALA A 152 53.27 35.04 42.99
N ARG A 153 52.57 35.68 42.05
CA ARG A 153 52.90 37.04 41.57
C ARG A 153 52.82 38.09 42.67
N ALA A 154 51.79 38.03 43.52
CA ALA A 154 51.66 38.94 44.65
C ALA A 154 52.78 38.75 45.69
N ALA A 155 53.16 37.50 45.98
CA ALA A 155 54.28 37.18 46.87
C ALA A 155 55.62 37.67 46.29
N GLN A 156 55.84 37.49 44.99
CA GLN A 156 57.02 38.04 44.29
C GLN A 156 57.06 39.56 44.40
N ALA A 157 55.95 40.26 44.14
CA ALA A 157 55.86 41.71 44.25
C ALA A 157 56.16 42.20 45.68
N GLN A 158 55.68 41.47 46.71
CA GLN A 158 56.01 41.77 48.11
C GLN A 158 57.48 41.54 48.46
N LEU A 159 58.11 40.49 47.90
CA LEU A 159 59.55 40.24 48.10
C LEU A 159 60.39 41.35 47.46
N VAL A 160 60.05 41.76 46.23
CA VAL A 160 60.71 42.86 45.53
C VAL A 160 60.58 44.16 46.34
N ALA A 161 59.38 44.48 46.83
CA ALA A 161 59.16 45.65 47.67
C ALA A 161 59.93 45.59 49.02
N LYS A 162 60.12 44.40 49.60
CA LYS A 162 60.97 44.22 50.80
C LYS A 162 62.43 44.46 50.48
N ILE A 163 62.94 43.95 49.35
CA ILE A 163 64.33 44.13 48.95
C ILE A 163 64.61 45.62 48.71
N GLU A 164 63.74 46.31 47.96
CA GLU A 164 63.83 47.77 47.73
C GLU A 164 63.66 48.59 49.02
N GLY A 165 62.87 48.12 49.99
CA GLY A 165 62.68 48.76 51.29
C GLY A 165 63.80 48.52 52.32
N THR A 166 64.72 47.57 52.07
CA THR A 166 65.82 47.22 53.00
C THR A 166 67.14 47.93 52.64
N GLU A 167 67.18 48.75 51.58
CA GLU A 167 68.38 49.49 51.16
C GLU A 167 68.73 50.73 52.02
N GLN A 168 68.04 50.96 53.14
CA GLN A 168 68.41 52.00 54.12
C GLN A 168 69.02 51.40 55.38
N GLY A 169 70.21 50.81 55.26
CA GLY A 169 71.10 50.53 56.38
C GLY A 169 71.79 49.19 56.31
N ASP A 170 72.91 49.09 55.59
CA ASP A 170 74.26 48.95 56.15
C ASP A 170 75.26 48.79 55.00
N ASP A 171 76.37 49.50 55.11
CA ASP A 171 77.45 49.56 54.14
C ASP A 171 78.45 48.43 54.47
N THR A 172 78.59 47.43 53.60
CA THR A 172 79.84 46.66 53.30
C THR A 172 79.56 45.30 52.65
N ALA A 173 79.46 45.27 51.32
CA ALA A 173 80.07 44.23 50.49
C ALA A 173 79.82 44.57 49.01
N LYS A 174 80.87 44.93 48.27
CA LYS A 174 80.82 44.94 46.81
C LYS A 174 80.50 43.52 46.32
N PRO A 175 79.35 43.27 45.65
CA PRO A 175 79.14 42.04 44.92
C PRO A 175 79.89 42.17 43.59
N ARG A 176 80.64 41.13 43.29
CA ARG A 176 81.63 41.06 42.21
C ARG A 176 80.90 41.13 40.87
N THR A 177 81.62 41.50 39.81
CA THR A 177 81.20 41.29 38.41
C THR A 177 80.63 39.88 38.13
N ALA A 178 80.94 38.89 38.97
CA ALA A 178 80.33 37.56 39.00
C ALA A 178 78.80 37.56 39.25
N ASP A 179 78.27 38.36 40.18
CA ASP A 179 76.84 38.35 40.52
C ASP A 179 75.97 38.95 39.39
N MET A 180 76.52 39.94 38.65
CA MET A 180 75.85 40.52 37.49
C MET A 180 75.88 39.57 36.28
N GLN A 181 76.93 38.75 36.16
CA GLN A 181 77.01 37.68 35.17
C GLN A 181 76.02 36.56 35.49
N ASP A 182 75.87 36.17 36.76
CA ASP A 182 74.92 35.15 37.20
C ASP A 182 73.45 35.61 37.01
N MET A 183 73.16 36.89 37.28
CA MET A 183 71.83 37.46 37.04
C MET A 183 71.48 37.56 35.54
N LEU A 184 72.44 37.96 34.70
CA LEU A 184 72.26 37.95 33.24
C LEU A 184 72.09 36.52 32.70
N ALA A 185 72.83 35.55 33.24
CA ALA A 185 72.69 34.14 32.89
C ALA A 185 71.30 33.59 33.27
N PHE A 186 70.81 33.94 34.46
CA PHE A 186 69.45 33.57 34.90
C PHE A 186 68.36 34.19 34.02
N LEU A 187 68.45 35.50 33.72
CA LEU A 187 67.48 36.17 32.86
C LEU A 187 67.50 35.63 31.43
N SER A 188 68.68 35.33 30.89
CA SER A 188 68.82 34.70 29.58
C SER A 188 68.16 33.33 29.58
N SER A 189 68.39 32.49 30.60
CA SER A 189 67.77 31.17 30.71
C SER A 189 66.25 31.25 30.88
N ALA A 190 65.75 32.21 31.67
CA ALA A 190 64.32 32.43 31.85
C ALA A 190 63.64 32.93 30.57
N LEU A 191 64.29 33.82 29.81
CA LEU A 191 63.82 34.27 28.50
C LEU A 191 63.81 33.15 27.47
N ASP A 192 64.82 32.28 27.45
CA ASP A 192 64.88 31.11 26.57
C ASP A 192 63.75 30.12 26.89
N THR A 193 63.53 29.85 28.18
CA THR A 193 62.44 28.98 28.64
C THR A 193 61.07 29.56 28.28
N ALA A 194 60.86 30.86 28.49
CA ALA A 194 59.60 31.53 28.13
C ALA A 194 59.38 31.60 26.62
N ALA A 195 60.45 31.74 25.83
CA ALA A 195 60.38 31.69 24.37
C ALA A 195 59.98 30.28 23.88
N MET A 196 60.60 29.23 24.44
CA MET A 196 60.23 27.84 24.15
C MET A 196 58.79 27.54 24.55
N GLU A 197 58.34 27.94 25.75
CA GLU A 197 56.95 27.77 26.19
C GLU A 197 55.97 28.48 25.23
N ARG A 198 56.27 29.72 24.84
CA ARG A 198 55.43 30.47 23.89
C ARG A 198 55.34 29.76 22.53
N GLU A 199 56.43 29.19 22.05
CA GLU A 199 56.47 28.49 20.77
C GLU A 199 55.68 27.18 20.83
N THR A 200 55.75 26.43 21.94
CA THR A 200 54.90 25.26 22.16
C THR A 200 53.41 25.62 22.22
N VAL A 201 53.05 26.69 22.94
CA VAL A 201 51.65 27.17 23.01
C VAL A 201 51.15 27.64 21.64
N ALA A 202 51.99 28.29 20.85
CA ALA A 202 51.64 28.70 19.49
C ALA A 202 51.43 27.50 18.56
N ALA A 203 52.27 26.47 18.67
CA ALA A 203 52.13 25.22 17.92
C ALA A 203 50.86 24.45 18.33
N ASP A 204 50.58 24.33 19.63
CA ASP A 204 49.38 23.68 20.15
C ASP A 204 48.11 24.43 19.71
N ALA A 205 48.14 25.76 19.73
CA ALA A 205 47.03 26.58 19.25
C ALA A 205 46.78 26.38 17.75
N ALA A 206 47.84 26.35 16.94
CA ALA A 206 47.71 26.09 15.50
C ALA A 206 47.11 24.70 15.22
N ALA A 207 47.58 23.66 15.91
CA ALA A 207 47.04 22.31 15.81
C ALA A 207 45.56 22.24 16.24
N ALA A 208 45.19 22.98 17.30
CA ALA A 208 43.80 23.05 17.75
C ALA A 208 42.86 23.70 16.72
N TYR A 209 43.32 24.75 16.02
CA TYR A 209 42.53 25.36 14.93
C TYR A 209 42.34 24.42 13.75
N GLU A 210 43.39 23.69 13.34
CA GLU A 210 43.29 22.71 12.25
C GLU A 210 42.32 21.57 12.60
N LEU A 211 42.39 21.06 13.84
CA LEU A 211 41.46 20.06 14.33
C LEU A 211 40.01 20.57 14.39
N ALA A 212 39.80 21.83 14.80
CA ALA A 212 38.48 22.44 14.82
C ALA A 212 37.87 22.58 13.41
N GLU A 213 38.68 22.93 12.41
CA GLU A 213 38.25 22.98 11.00
C GLU A 213 37.90 21.59 10.46
N ALA A 214 38.73 20.58 10.77
CA ALA A 214 38.46 19.19 10.39
C ALA A 214 37.14 18.66 11.00
N LEU A 215 36.91 18.93 12.29
CA LEU A 215 35.67 18.57 12.97
C LEU A 215 34.45 19.32 12.40
N ALA A 216 34.61 20.61 12.04
CA ALA A 216 33.54 21.38 11.40
C ALA A 216 33.16 20.79 10.04
N TYR A 217 34.15 20.36 9.25
CA TYR A 217 33.92 19.66 7.99
C TYR A 217 33.22 18.32 8.18
N GLU A 218 33.68 17.51 9.14
CA GLU A 218 33.06 16.21 9.46
C GLU A 218 31.61 16.38 9.92
N ARG A 219 31.34 17.35 10.81
CA ARG A 219 29.98 17.68 11.25
C ARG A 219 29.07 18.01 10.06
N LYS A 220 29.54 18.82 9.12
CA LYS A 220 28.78 19.18 7.91
C LYS A 220 28.47 17.96 7.05
N LEU A 221 29.42 17.03 6.91
CA LEU A 221 29.21 15.78 6.16
C LEU A 221 28.16 14.88 6.85
N VAL A 222 28.20 14.81 8.19
CA VAL A 222 27.20 14.07 8.97
C VAL A 222 25.81 14.70 8.84
N GLU A 223 25.69 16.03 8.93
CA GLU A 223 24.43 16.75 8.73
C GLU A 223 23.84 16.45 7.34
N GLN A 224 24.64 16.55 6.27
CA GLN A 224 24.21 16.22 4.91
C GLN A 224 23.77 14.76 4.75
N ARG A 225 24.46 13.83 5.41
CA ARG A 225 24.09 12.41 5.41
C ARG A 225 22.76 12.19 6.13
N ASN A 226 22.59 12.80 7.30
CA ASN A 226 21.36 12.70 8.09
C ASN A 226 20.16 13.27 7.30
N ASP A 227 20.32 14.43 6.67
CA ASP A 227 19.29 15.04 5.81
C ASP A 227 18.84 14.08 4.70
N ARG A 228 19.79 13.41 4.04
CA ARG A 228 19.48 12.42 3.01
C ARG A 228 18.70 11.22 3.57
N ILE A 229 19.09 10.72 4.74
CA ILE A 229 18.40 9.60 5.41
C ILE A 229 16.97 10.02 5.76
N PHE A 230 16.79 11.19 6.37
CA PHE A 230 15.48 11.70 6.75
C PHE A 230 14.56 11.89 5.54
N ASN A 231 15.03 12.54 4.48
CA ASN A 231 14.25 12.69 3.25
C ASN A 231 13.82 11.34 2.67
N THR A 232 14.72 10.34 2.66
CA THR A 232 14.42 8.99 2.15
C THR A 232 13.35 8.29 2.99
N LEU A 233 13.42 8.44 4.32
CA LEU A 233 12.44 7.88 5.26
C LEU A 233 11.07 8.54 5.12
N GLU A 234 11.03 9.88 5.03
CA GLU A 234 9.80 10.64 4.83
C GLU A 234 9.09 10.24 3.53
N GLU A 235 9.84 10.10 2.44
CA GLU A 235 9.31 9.65 1.15
C GLU A 235 8.80 8.21 1.23
N ALA A 236 9.56 7.29 1.82
CA ALA A 236 9.16 5.89 1.98
C ALA A 236 7.90 5.74 2.86
N LEU A 237 7.80 6.54 3.93
CA LEU A 237 6.62 6.60 4.80
C LEU A 237 5.41 7.14 4.04
N ALA A 238 5.55 8.24 3.30
CA ALA A 238 4.45 8.80 2.52
C ALA A 238 3.92 7.80 1.49
N ILE A 239 4.81 7.10 0.77
CA ILE A 239 4.47 6.04 -0.19
C ILE A 239 3.71 4.89 0.48
N SER A 240 4.01 4.60 1.75
CA SER A 240 3.42 3.47 2.47
C SER A 240 2.09 3.81 3.16
N VAL A 241 1.95 5.02 3.73
CA VAL A 241 0.78 5.45 4.52
C VAL A 241 -0.36 5.91 3.63
N GLU A 242 -0.08 6.68 2.57
CA GLU A 242 -1.13 7.28 1.72
C GLU A 242 -2.07 6.23 1.08
N PRO A 243 -1.59 5.08 0.57
CA PRO A 243 -2.47 4.02 0.09
C PRO A 243 -3.35 3.43 1.20
N LEU A 244 -2.83 3.28 2.42
CA LEU A 244 -3.55 2.72 3.56
C LEU A 244 -4.71 3.63 3.98
N ASP A 245 -4.47 4.94 4.10
CA ASP A 245 -5.53 5.93 4.38
C ASP A 245 -6.60 5.93 3.27
N LYS A 246 -6.19 5.96 2.00
CA LYS A 246 -7.12 5.88 0.86
C LYS A 246 -7.97 4.62 0.88
N MET A 247 -7.40 3.49 1.27
CA MET A 247 -8.13 2.23 1.40
C MET A 247 -9.21 2.30 2.48
N PHE A 248 -8.90 2.80 3.68
CA PHE A 248 -9.91 2.93 4.74
C PHE A 248 -11.04 3.87 4.33
N ARG A 249 -10.73 5.02 3.73
CA ARG A 249 -11.74 5.96 3.21
C ARG A 249 -12.61 5.34 2.11
N LYS A 250 -12.02 4.59 1.17
CA LYS A 250 -12.76 3.85 0.13
C LYS A 250 -13.70 2.79 0.73
N ALA A 251 -13.36 2.23 1.88
CA ALA A 251 -14.20 1.31 2.62
C ALA A 251 -15.34 2.00 3.40
N GLY A 252 -15.40 3.34 3.39
CA GLY A 252 -16.35 4.12 4.16
C GLY A 252 -16.01 4.20 5.65
N LEU A 253 -14.75 3.95 6.01
CA LEU A 253 -14.26 4.02 7.38
C LEU A 253 -13.46 5.32 7.58
N SER A 254 -13.62 5.93 8.74
CA SER A 254 -12.84 7.06 9.24
C SER A 254 -11.46 6.56 9.69
N THR A 255 -10.42 7.02 9.01
CA THR A 255 -9.04 6.66 9.35
C THR A 255 -8.71 7.05 10.79
N ASP A 256 -9.01 8.29 11.19
CA ASP A 256 -8.64 8.82 12.50
C ASP A 256 -9.29 8.00 13.63
N GLU A 257 -10.60 7.72 13.54
CA GLU A 257 -11.33 6.92 14.54
C GLU A 257 -10.80 5.48 14.62
N LEU A 258 -10.45 4.86 13.49
CA LEU A 258 -9.85 3.52 13.47
C LEU A 258 -8.51 3.51 14.20
N ILE A 259 -7.65 4.49 13.92
CA ILE A 259 -6.31 4.58 14.51
C ILE A 259 -6.43 4.85 16.02
N ASP A 260 -7.35 5.71 16.43
CA ASP A 260 -7.60 6.00 17.84
C ASP A 260 -8.13 4.77 18.60
N GLU A 261 -9.09 4.03 18.03
CA GLU A 261 -9.61 2.80 18.66
C GLU A 261 -8.52 1.70 18.76
N VAL A 262 -7.64 1.57 17.74
CA VAL A 262 -6.47 0.68 17.85
C VAL A 262 -5.53 1.18 18.94
N ARG A 263 -5.22 2.48 19.00
CA ARG A 263 -4.31 3.08 19.99
C ARG A 263 -4.81 2.83 21.40
N GLU A 264 -6.11 2.99 21.66
CA GLU A 264 -6.73 2.69 22.95
C GLU A 264 -6.64 1.21 23.32
N GLY A 265 -6.84 0.32 22.34
CA GLY A 265 -6.73 -1.14 22.52
C GLY A 265 -5.28 -1.64 22.68
N TYR A 266 -4.29 -0.90 22.14
CA TYR A 266 -2.88 -1.31 22.07
C TYR A 266 -2.01 -0.74 23.20
N ASN A 267 -2.61 -0.29 24.30
CA ASN A 267 -1.94 0.21 25.50
C ASN A 267 -1.06 -0.83 26.26
N GLY A 268 -0.77 -1.98 25.65
CA GLY A 268 0.04 -3.06 26.21
C GLY A 268 1.44 -3.11 25.61
N ILE A 269 2.43 -2.67 26.39
CA ILE A 269 3.88 -2.90 26.26
C ILE A 269 4.56 -2.11 25.14
N GLY A 270 4.91 -0.88 25.49
CA GLY A 270 5.71 0.04 24.71
C GLY A 270 5.28 1.43 25.10
N GLY A 271 5.74 1.90 26.26
CA GLY A 271 5.41 3.25 26.73
C GLY A 271 5.68 4.26 25.61
N PRO A 272 4.96 5.40 25.59
CA PRO A 272 5.17 6.44 24.59
C PRO A 272 6.67 6.68 24.49
N LEU A 273 7.21 6.65 23.27
CA LEU A 273 8.63 6.94 23.02
C LEU A 273 8.93 8.21 23.82
N VAL A 274 9.73 8.05 24.87
CA VAL A 274 9.91 9.11 25.83
C VAL A 274 10.48 10.26 25.02
N PRO A 275 9.82 11.44 24.97
CA PRO A 275 10.37 12.57 24.26
C PRO A 275 11.79 12.76 24.77
N ILE A 276 12.76 12.95 23.86
CA ILE A 276 14.16 13.15 24.20
C ILE A 276 14.18 14.17 25.34
N ALA A 277 14.48 13.68 26.55
CA ALA A 277 14.29 14.45 27.75
C ALA A 277 15.33 15.55 27.76
N VAL A 278 14.88 16.74 27.39
CA VAL A 278 15.70 17.93 27.28
C VAL A 278 16.24 18.24 28.68
N SER A 279 17.54 18.03 28.88
CA SER A 279 18.20 18.36 30.14
C SER A 279 18.10 19.87 30.37
N SER A 280 17.35 20.27 31.40
CA SER A 280 17.08 21.68 31.73
C SER A 280 18.23 22.39 32.46
N LYS A 281 19.40 21.75 32.62
CA LYS A 281 20.57 22.35 33.26
C LYS A 281 21.62 22.76 32.22
N GLY A 282 21.39 23.91 31.60
CA GLY A 282 22.38 24.58 30.76
C GLY A 282 21.75 25.22 29.53
N SER A 283 21.36 26.49 29.63
CA SER A 283 20.94 27.39 28.54
C SER A 283 19.91 26.84 27.55
N ALA A 284 18.62 27.05 27.85
CA ALA A 284 17.51 27.10 26.89
C ALA A 284 17.64 26.12 25.70
N ALA A 285 17.61 24.82 25.98
CA ALA A 285 17.66 23.78 24.96
C ALA A 285 16.36 23.78 24.14
N THR A 286 16.31 24.65 23.14
CA THR A 286 15.37 24.50 22.03
C THR A 286 15.82 23.23 21.32
N PRO A 287 14.94 22.23 21.13
CA PRO A 287 15.28 21.03 20.38
C PRO A 287 15.93 21.42 19.05
N THR A 288 17.02 20.78 18.71
CA THR A 288 17.64 20.97 17.40
C THR A 288 16.65 20.59 16.31
N ALA A 289 16.79 21.18 15.12
CA ALA A 289 15.89 20.87 13.99
C ALA A 289 15.86 19.36 13.70
N ASP A 290 17.01 18.69 13.83
CA ASP A 290 17.15 17.25 13.64
C ASP A 290 16.42 16.43 14.71
N GLU A 291 16.44 16.85 15.98
CA GLU A 291 15.72 16.16 17.06
C GLU A 291 14.20 16.26 16.87
N LEU A 292 13.70 17.42 16.48
CA LEU A 292 12.27 17.60 16.16
C LEU A 292 11.88 16.71 14.99
N ARG A 293 12.68 16.71 13.92
CA ARG A 293 12.44 15.91 12.73
C ARG A 293 12.46 14.40 13.02
N ALA A 294 13.42 13.95 13.83
CA ALA A 294 13.49 12.56 14.28
C ALA A 294 12.26 12.16 15.12
N SER A 295 11.80 13.04 16.02
CA SER A 295 10.60 12.78 16.82
C SER A 295 9.33 12.66 15.96
N GLU A 296 9.18 13.52 14.96
CA GLU A 296 8.07 13.47 14.00
C GLU A 296 8.10 12.17 13.17
N LEU A 297 9.28 11.76 12.70
CA LEU A 297 9.45 10.50 11.99
C LEU A 297 9.08 9.29 12.84
N LEU A 298 9.47 9.28 14.11
CA LEU A 298 9.11 8.22 15.04
C LEU A 298 7.60 8.14 15.26
N ASN A 299 6.92 9.29 15.39
CA ASN A 299 5.46 9.33 15.49
C ASN A 299 4.79 8.78 14.23
N ARG A 300 5.30 9.11 13.03
CA ARG A 300 4.78 8.58 11.75
C ARG A 300 5.02 7.08 11.59
N LEU A 301 6.13 6.57 12.11
CA LEU A 301 6.41 5.12 12.12
C LEU A 301 5.46 4.36 13.05
N ASP A 302 5.16 4.93 14.23
CA ASP A 302 4.14 4.41 15.12
C ASP A 302 2.77 4.41 14.44
N GLU A 303 2.42 5.52 13.79
CA GLU A 303 1.18 5.65 13.02
C GLU A 303 1.07 4.55 11.95
N LEU A 304 2.12 4.35 11.13
CA LEU A 304 2.17 3.28 10.12
C LEU A 304 1.90 1.91 10.74
N ASN A 305 2.46 1.62 11.92
CA ASN A 305 2.21 0.37 12.62
C ASN A 305 0.72 0.23 13.00
N LEU A 306 0.10 1.31 13.48
CA LEU A 306 -1.34 1.35 13.79
C LEU A 306 -2.19 1.11 12.53
N TYR A 307 -1.86 1.73 11.38
CA TYR A 307 -2.53 1.45 10.10
C TYR A 307 -2.47 -0.03 9.73
N ARG A 308 -1.29 -0.66 9.89
CA ARG A 308 -1.11 -2.08 9.57
C ARG A 308 -1.97 -2.96 10.46
N ILE A 309 -1.96 -2.71 11.77
CA ILE A 309 -2.80 -3.43 12.73
C ILE A 309 -4.29 -3.27 12.39
N ALA A 310 -4.74 -2.05 12.11
CA ALA A 310 -6.12 -1.77 11.70
C ALA A 310 -6.50 -2.55 10.43
N ALA A 311 -5.62 -2.59 9.43
CA ALA A 311 -5.87 -3.28 8.17
C ALA A 311 -5.90 -4.82 8.29
N GLU A 312 -5.26 -5.40 9.30
CA GLU A 312 -5.34 -6.84 9.60
C GLU A 312 -6.66 -7.22 10.31
N LYS A 313 -7.20 -6.30 11.11
CA LYS A 313 -8.45 -6.46 11.85
C LYS A 313 -9.71 -6.23 11.01
N LEU A 314 -9.58 -5.64 9.83
CA LEU A 314 -10.68 -5.32 8.91
C LEU A 314 -10.78 -6.33 7.73
N PRO A 315 -11.99 -6.64 7.23
CA PRO A 315 -12.24 -7.72 6.26
C PRO A 315 -11.85 -7.34 4.81
N PHE A 316 -10.58 -6.95 4.64
CA PHE A 316 -9.98 -6.53 3.38
C PHE A 316 -9.46 -7.69 2.53
N ALA A 317 -9.16 -8.84 3.13
CA ALA A 317 -8.67 -9.98 2.37
C ALA A 317 -9.78 -10.71 1.61
N MET A 318 -9.39 -11.38 0.53
CA MET A 318 -10.28 -12.25 -0.22
C MET A 318 -10.49 -13.60 0.49
N PRO A 319 -11.74 -14.08 0.62
CA PRO A 319 -12.02 -15.35 1.30
C PRO A 319 -11.63 -16.58 0.46
N LEU A 320 -11.24 -16.38 -0.81
CA LEU A 320 -10.86 -17.43 -1.75
C LEU A 320 -9.51 -17.07 -2.38
N LYS A 321 -8.55 -17.99 -2.31
CA LYS A 321 -7.24 -17.89 -3.01
C LYS A 321 -7.25 -18.58 -4.37
N SER A 322 -8.19 -19.49 -4.61
CA SER A 322 -8.35 -20.20 -5.88
C SER A 322 -9.15 -19.37 -6.88
N ALA A 323 -9.03 -19.68 -8.18
CA ALA A 323 -9.89 -19.10 -9.20
C ALA A 323 -11.37 -19.38 -8.88
N PHE A 324 -12.20 -18.34 -8.98
CA PHE A 324 -13.63 -18.40 -8.71
C PHE A 324 -14.38 -17.54 -9.72
N ARG A 325 -15.68 -17.81 -9.88
CA ARG A 325 -16.61 -16.97 -10.64
C ARG A 325 -17.49 -16.20 -9.69
N TYR A 326 -17.53 -14.88 -9.83
CA TYR A 326 -18.49 -14.05 -9.12
C TYR A 326 -19.88 -14.26 -9.71
N THR A 327 -20.78 -14.88 -8.95
CA THR A 327 -22.09 -15.35 -9.45
C THR A 327 -23.25 -14.43 -9.09
N SER A 328 -23.21 -13.80 -7.91
CA SER A 328 -24.26 -12.87 -7.51
C SER A 328 -23.73 -11.74 -6.64
N PRO A 329 -23.99 -10.47 -7.00
CA PRO A 329 -23.61 -9.32 -6.18
C PRO A 329 -24.55 -9.11 -5.00
N PHE A 330 -24.07 -8.37 -4.01
CA PHE A 330 -24.87 -7.76 -2.96
C PHE A 330 -25.90 -6.79 -3.56
N GLY A 331 -27.08 -6.68 -2.94
CA GLY A 331 -28.12 -5.72 -3.33
C GLY A 331 -29.43 -6.37 -3.78
N MET A 332 -30.38 -5.52 -4.22
CA MET A 332 -31.70 -5.98 -4.67
C MET A 332 -31.58 -6.76 -5.98
N ARG A 333 -32.06 -8.00 -5.98
CA ARG A 333 -32.07 -8.86 -7.17
C ARG A 333 -33.32 -9.73 -7.24
N ARG A 334 -33.61 -10.26 -8.42
CA ARG A 334 -34.64 -11.28 -8.59
C ARG A 334 -34.17 -12.58 -7.93
N HIS A 335 -34.91 -13.04 -6.93
CA HIS A 335 -34.60 -14.25 -6.16
C HIS A 335 -34.64 -15.47 -7.09
N PRO A 336 -33.59 -16.31 -7.10
CA PRO A 336 -33.39 -17.34 -8.12
C PRO A 336 -34.45 -18.44 -8.07
N THR A 337 -35.03 -18.72 -6.89
CA THR A 337 -36.05 -19.77 -6.74
C THR A 337 -37.49 -19.26 -6.73
N THR A 338 -37.74 -18.00 -6.36
CA THR A 338 -39.12 -17.47 -6.18
C THR A 338 -39.50 -16.44 -7.23
N GLY A 339 -38.53 -15.93 -8.02
CA GLY A 339 -38.77 -14.94 -9.06
C GLY A 339 -39.13 -13.54 -8.56
N ARG A 340 -39.24 -13.33 -7.25
CA ARG A 340 -39.55 -12.02 -6.63
C ARG A 340 -38.28 -11.21 -6.39
N TYR A 341 -38.36 -9.89 -6.37
CA TYR A 341 -37.25 -9.06 -5.92
C TYR A 341 -37.00 -9.28 -4.43
N SER A 342 -35.76 -9.59 -4.07
CA SER A 342 -35.29 -9.82 -2.70
C SER A 342 -33.94 -9.16 -2.52
N MET A 343 -33.68 -8.66 -1.31
CA MET A 343 -32.35 -8.20 -0.94
C MET A 343 -31.41 -9.38 -0.82
N HIS A 344 -30.25 -9.27 -1.45
CA HIS A 344 -29.13 -10.20 -1.26
C HIS A 344 -28.14 -9.59 -0.28
N GLU A 345 -28.07 -10.16 0.92
CA GLU A 345 -27.29 -9.62 2.05
C GLU A 345 -25.78 -9.88 1.94
N GLY A 346 -25.32 -10.55 0.87
CA GLY A 346 -23.93 -10.89 0.66
C GLY A 346 -23.53 -10.98 -0.81
N ALA A 347 -22.39 -11.60 -1.05
CA ALA A 347 -21.80 -11.86 -2.35
C ALA A 347 -21.62 -13.37 -2.56
N ASP A 348 -22.04 -13.88 -3.73
CA ASP A 348 -21.95 -15.29 -4.06
C ASP A 348 -20.77 -15.56 -5.01
N MET A 349 -19.82 -16.38 -4.57
CA MET A 349 -18.62 -16.77 -5.33
C MET A 349 -18.60 -18.28 -5.56
N ALA A 350 -18.64 -18.70 -6.82
CA ALA A 350 -18.65 -20.12 -7.18
C ALA A 350 -17.26 -20.64 -7.55
N ALA A 351 -16.91 -21.79 -6.99
CA ALA A 351 -15.72 -22.57 -7.34
C ALA A 351 -16.03 -24.08 -7.16
N GLY A 352 -15.01 -24.93 -7.28
CA GLY A 352 -15.16 -26.37 -7.09
C GLY A 352 -15.61 -26.75 -5.67
N HIS A 353 -16.29 -27.89 -5.54
CA HIS A 353 -16.65 -28.40 -4.22
C HIS A 353 -15.38 -28.73 -3.42
N GLY A 354 -15.33 -28.29 -2.17
CA GLY A 354 -14.16 -28.48 -1.31
C GLY A 354 -13.09 -27.41 -1.42
N THR A 355 -13.26 -26.38 -2.28
CA THR A 355 -12.33 -25.25 -2.37
C THR A 355 -12.10 -24.63 -0.99
N PRO A 356 -10.84 -24.43 -0.55
CA PRO A 356 -10.54 -23.83 0.75
C PRO A 356 -11.08 -22.40 0.87
N ILE A 357 -11.68 -22.10 2.01
CA ILE A 357 -12.20 -20.77 2.38
C ILE A 357 -11.41 -20.24 3.56
N TYR A 358 -11.05 -18.96 3.49
CA TYR A 358 -10.16 -18.29 4.43
C TYR A 358 -10.84 -17.14 5.17
N ALA A 359 -10.41 -16.88 6.40
CA ALA A 359 -10.80 -15.70 7.17
C ALA A 359 -10.29 -14.43 6.49
N THR A 360 -11.13 -13.40 6.43
CA THR A 360 -10.84 -12.16 5.70
C THR A 360 -10.24 -11.07 6.58
N ALA A 361 -10.28 -11.26 7.90
CA ALA A 361 -9.62 -10.45 8.93
C ALA A 361 -9.37 -11.26 10.20
N ASP A 362 -8.57 -10.73 11.10
CA ASP A 362 -8.39 -11.23 12.45
C ASP A 362 -9.70 -11.16 13.25
N GLY A 363 -9.98 -12.18 14.06
CA GLY A 363 -11.20 -12.18 14.86
C GLY A 363 -11.44 -13.45 15.68
N VAL A 364 -12.64 -13.54 16.22
CA VAL A 364 -13.10 -14.67 17.02
C VAL A 364 -14.32 -15.30 16.34
N VAL A 365 -14.29 -16.62 16.17
CA VAL A 365 -15.40 -17.38 15.61
C VAL A 365 -16.56 -17.36 16.61
N THR A 366 -17.64 -16.63 16.29
CA THR A 366 -18.86 -16.56 17.10
C THR A 366 -19.85 -17.66 16.75
N LYS A 367 -19.71 -18.30 15.58
CA LYS A 367 -20.50 -19.48 15.22
C LYS A 367 -19.76 -20.37 14.25
N ALA A 368 -19.79 -21.69 14.50
CA ALA A 368 -19.36 -22.69 13.54
C ALA A 368 -20.33 -23.87 13.59
N GLY A 369 -21.33 -23.90 12.70
CA GLY A 369 -22.37 -24.92 12.76
C GLY A 369 -23.45 -24.79 11.69
N TRP A 370 -24.55 -25.51 11.87
CA TRP A 370 -25.71 -25.40 10.99
C TRP A 370 -26.58 -24.20 11.35
N VAL A 371 -26.93 -23.39 10.34
CA VAL A 371 -27.84 -22.24 10.48
C VAL A 371 -28.89 -22.33 9.37
N SER A 372 -30.15 -22.11 9.74
CA SER A 372 -31.27 -22.19 8.79
C SER A 372 -31.06 -21.23 7.61
N GLY A 373 -31.34 -21.69 6.39
CA GLY A 373 -31.06 -20.94 5.16
C GLY A 373 -29.60 -21.01 4.70
N TYR A 374 -28.64 -20.77 5.59
CA TYR A 374 -27.20 -20.73 5.27
C TYR A 374 -26.53 -22.12 5.18
N GLY A 375 -27.13 -23.14 5.79
CA GLY A 375 -26.51 -24.46 5.91
C GLY A 375 -25.36 -24.44 6.91
N ARG A 376 -24.24 -25.11 6.60
CA ARG A 376 -23.03 -25.00 7.44
C ARG A 376 -22.42 -23.63 7.23
N MET A 377 -22.27 -22.90 8.32
CA MET A 377 -21.78 -21.52 8.32
C MET A 377 -20.71 -21.31 9.37
N VAL A 378 -19.74 -20.45 9.03
CA VAL A 378 -18.84 -19.81 10.00
C VAL A 378 -19.23 -18.34 10.13
N LYS A 379 -19.32 -17.84 11.36
CA LYS A 379 -19.42 -16.41 11.69
C LYS A 379 -18.18 -16.00 12.45
N ILE A 380 -17.54 -14.90 12.04
CA ILE A 380 -16.36 -14.35 12.72
C ILE A 380 -16.69 -12.92 13.12
N LYS A 381 -16.55 -12.62 14.41
CA LYS A 381 -16.61 -11.26 14.92
C LYS A 381 -15.21 -10.67 14.87
N HIS A 382 -15.11 -9.50 14.25
CA HIS A 382 -13.91 -8.70 14.12
C HIS A 382 -13.98 -7.50 15.07
N GLU A 383 -12.95 -6.66 15.06
CA GLU A 383 -12.99 -5.37 15.76
C GLU A 383 -13.81 -4.33 14.98
N PHE A 384 -13.96 -3.14 15.57
CA PHE A 384 -14.74 -2.03 15.01
C PHE A 384 -16.21 -2.38 14.73
N GLY A 385 -16.74 -3.38 15.43
CA GLY A 385 -18.12 -3.85 15.29
C GLY A 385 -18.42 -4.61 14.00
N LEU A 386 -17.41 -5.08 13.26
CA LEU A 386 -17.63 -5.88 12.05
C LEU A 386 -17.84 -7.37 12.32
N GLU A 387 -18.65 -7.99 11.48
CA GLU A 387 -18.86 -9.44 11.46
C GLU A 387 -18.79 -9.94 10.01
N THR A 388 -18.13 -11.08 9.79
CA THR A 388 -18.16 -11.77 8.50
C THR A 388 -18.90 -13.11 8.61
N ARG A 389 -19.60 -13.48 7.54
CA ARG A 389 -20.34 -14.74 7.46
C ARG A 389 -19.94 -15.52 6.22
N TYR A 390 -19.76 -16.83 6.39
CA TYR A 390 -19.33 -17.75 5.34
C TYR A 390 -20.32 -18.91 5.25
N GLY A 391 -21.28 -18.82 4.33
CA GLY A 391 -22.37 -19.77 4.16
C GLY A 391 -22.09 -20.92 3.19
N HIS A 392 -23.02 -21.88 3.17
CA HIS A 392 -23.09 -23.03 2.25
C HIS A 392 -21.89 -23.98 2.29
N LEU A 393 -21.15 -24.03 3.40
CA LEU A 393 -19.90 -24.79 3.52
C LEU A 393 -20.13 -26.31 3.40
N SER A 394 -19.13 -27.02 2.86
CA SER A 394 -19.06 -28.49 2.84
C SER A 394 -18.37 -29.07 4.07
N ARG A 395 -17.51 -28.29 4.73
CA ARG A 395 -16.82 -28.68 5.95
C ARG A 395 -16.43 -27.45 6.75
N LEU A 396 -16.56 -27.53 8.07
CA LEU A 396 -16.07 -26.55 9.02
C LEU A 396 -14.68 -26.99 9.49
N ARG A 397 -13.70 -26.09 9.46
CA ARG A 397 -12.31 -26.35 9.91
C ARG A 397 -12.00 -25.68 11.24
N VAL A 398 -12.95 -24.91 11.77
CA VAL A 398 -12.84 -24.14 13.02
C VAL A 398 -14.01 -24.44 13.95
N LYS A 399 -13.87 -24.04 15.21
CA LYS A 399 -14.89 -24.20 16.26
C LYS A 399 -15.33 -22.85 16.83
N GLU A 400 -16.52 -22.82 17.41
CA GLU A 400 -17.04 -21.66 18.13
C GLU A 400 -16.08 -21.29 19.29
N GLY A 401 -15.76 -20.01 19.44
CA GLY A 401 -14.77 -19.48 20.39
C GLY A 401 -13.31 -19.45 19.91
N GLN A 402 -13.00 -20.04 18.75
CA GLN A 402 -11.64 -20.07 18.22
C GLN A 402 -11.21 -18.68 17.72
N ARG A 403 -10.00 -18.23 18.10
CA ARG A 403 -9.32 -17.08 17.47
C ARG A 403 -8.76 -17.50 16.11
N VAL A 404 -8.95 -16.66 15.11
CA VAL A 404 -8.46 -16.88 13.74
C VAL A 404 -7.80 -15.61 13.25
N SER A 405 -6.71 -15.77 12.50
CA SER A 405 -6.01 -14.69 11.85
C SER A 405 -6.42 -14.58 10.38
N ARG A 406 -6.22 -13.39 9.80
CA ARG A 406 -6.44 -13.11 8.39
C ARG A 406 -5.68 -14.14 7.54
N GLY A 407 -6.40 -14.82 6.66
CA GLY A 407 -5.84 -15.85 5.78
C GLY A 407 -5.84 -17.27 6.35
N ASP A 408 -6.34 -17.48 7.57
CA ASP A 408 -6.53 -18.83 8.13
C ASP A 408 -7.63 -19.58 7.40
N ARG A 409 -7.43 -20.88 7.14
CA ARG A 409 -8.45 -21.72 6.51
C ARG A 409 -9.54 -22.08 7.52
N ILE A 410 -10.74 -21.55 7.29
CA ILE A 410 -11.89 -21.72 8.20
C ILE A 410 -12.89 -22.78 7.75
N GLY A 411 -12.88 -23.14 6.47
CA GLY A 411 -13.83 -24.10 5.92
C GLY A 411 -13.54 -24.47 4.49
N ASP A 412 -14.43 -25.30 3.95
CA ASP A 412 -14.37 -25.77 2.56
C ASP A 412 -15.70 -25.47 1.86
N MET A 413 -15.64 -25.03 0.60
CA MET A 413 -16.81 -24.64 -0.18
C MET A 413 -17.74 -25.83 -0.42
N GLY A 414 -19.05 -25.58 -0.42
CA GLY A 414 -20.06 -26.62 -0.63
C GLY A 414 -21.35 -26.09 -1.23
N SER A 415 -22.42 -26.84 -1.01
CA SER A 415 -23.79 -26.48 -1.41
C SER A 415 -24.79 -26.89 -0.32
N SER A 416 -24.46 -26.64 0.95
CA SER A 416 -25.35 -26.98 2.08
C SER A 416 -26.40 -25.90 2.35
N GLY A 417 -27.51 -26.25 3.00
CA GLY A 417 -28.60 -25.31 3.27
C GLY A 417 -29.40 -24.97 2.01
N ARG A 418 -29.89 -23.72 1.92
CA ARG A 418 -30.66 -23.25 0.77
C ARG A 418 -29.71 -22.74 -0.31
N SER A 419 -29.18 -23.64 -1.13
CA SER A 419 -28.26 -23.35 -2.21
C SER A 419 -28.74 -23.96 -3.54
N THR A 420 -28.50 -23.28 -4.66
CA THR A 420 -28.80 -23.78 -6.01
C THR A 420 -27.59 -24.47 -6.68
N GLY A 421 -26.42 -24.49 -6.03
CA GLY A 421 -25.20 -25.10 -6.54
C GLY A 421 -23.97 -24.77 -5.69
N THR A 422 -22.82 -25.34 -6.02
CA THR A 422 -21.60 -25.10 -5.22
C THR A 422 -21.13 -23.65 -5.30
N HIS A 423 -21.21 -22.94 -4.18
CA HIS A 423 -20.71 -21.56 -4.04
C HIS A 423 -20.48 -21.21 -2.56
N LEU A 424 -19.70 -20.16 -2.34
CA LEU A 424 -19.61 -19.45 -1.06
C LEU A 424 -20.56 -18.26 -1.09
N HIS A 425 -21.44 -18.20 -0.10
CA HIS A 425 -22.17 -16.98 0.24
C HIS A 425 -21.39 -16.22 1.33
N TYR A 426 -20.89 -15.04 0.99
CA TYR A 426 -20.04 -14.22 1.86
C TYR A 426 -20.72 -12.91 2.23
N GLU A 427 -20.83 -12.62 3.52
CA GLU A 427 -21.37 -11.35 4.02
C GLU A 427 -20.32 -10.59 4.83
N VAL A 428 -20.38 -9.27 4.76
CA VAL A 428 -19.75 -8.34 5.72
C VAL A 428 -20.90 -7.57 6.37
N ARG A 429 -20.88 -7.45 7.69
CA ARG A 429 -21.90 -6.73 8.46
C ARG A 429 -21.21 -5.74 9.39
N VAL A 430 -21.84 -4.59 9.58
CA VAL A 430 -21.48 -3.61 10.61
C VAL A 430 -22.58 -3.66 11.65
N GLY A 431 -22.26 -4.15 12.85
CA GLY A 431 -23.26 -4.62 13.80
C GLY A 431 -24.09 -5.75 13.19
N ASP A 432 -25.41 -5.59 13.14
CA ASP A 432 -26.30 -6.57 12.49
C ASP A 432 -26.79 -6.12 11.11
N THR A 433 -26.25 -5.04 10.54
CA THR A 433 -26.64 -4.53 9.21
C THR A 433 -25.71 -5.08 8.14
N PRO A 434 -26.21 -5.76 7.09
CA PRO A 434 -25.37 -6.24 6.00
C PRO A 434 -24.95 -5.09 5.09
N VAL A 435 -23.65 -5.04 4.78
CA VAL A 435 -23.03 -4.05 3.91
C VAL A 435 -22.40 -4.74 2.70
N ASN A 436 -22.14 -3.97 1.63
CA ASN A 436 -21.59 -4.55 0.41
C ASN A 436 -20.16 -5.09 0.63
N PRO A 437 -19.94 -6.42 0.58
CA PRO A 437 -18.62 -6.99 0.84
C PRO A 437 -17.57 -6.57 -0.18
N THR A 438 -18.01 -6.25 -1.42
CA THR A 438 -17.09 -5.86 -2.49
C THR A 438 -16.47 -4.49 -2.26
N THR A 439 -17.08 -3.63 -1.43
CA THR A 439 -16.51 -2.32 -1.08
C THR A 439 -15.20 -2.51 -0.32
N TYR A 440 -15.19 -3.38 0.69
CA TYR A 440 -14.00 -3.71 1.48
C TYR A 440 -12.94 -4.41 0.61
N ILE A 441 -13.32 -5.48 -0.09
CA ILE A 441 -12.40 -6.23 -0.95
C ILE A 441 -11.74 -5.35 -2.01
N LYS A 442 -12.48 -4.44 -2.65
CA LYS A 442 -11.94 -3.56 -3.69
C LYS A 442 -11.07 -2.46 -3.12
N ALA A 443 -11.39 -1.94 -1.94
CA ALA A 443 -10.57 -0.93 -1.27
C ALA A 443 -9.15 -1.44 -1.01
N ALA A 444 -9.02 -2.74 -0.69
CA ALA A 444 -7.76 -3.41 -0.41
C ALA A 444 -6.87 -3.69 -1.62
N ARG A 445 -7.45 -3.72 -2.83
CA ARG A 445 -6.77 -4.17 -4.06
C ARG A 445 -5.60 -3.28 -4.49
N ASP A 446 -5.64 -2.01 -4.11
CA ASP A 446 -4.62 -1.03 -4.48
C ASP A 446 -3.49 -0.93 -3.41
N VAL A 447 -3.54 -1.77 -2.37
CA VAL A 447 -2.65 -1.70 -1.19
C VAL A 447 -1.91 -3.01 -0.92
N PHE A 448 -2.58 -4.17 -1.11
CA PHE A 448 -2.03 -5.50 -0.80
C PHE A 448 -1.81 -6.38 -2.03
#